data_AF-A0A427XS94-F1
#
_entry.id   AF-A0A427XS94-F1
#
_cell.length_a   1.000
_cell.length_b   1.000
_cell.length_c   1.000
_cell.angle_alpha   90.00
_cell.angle_beta   90.00
_cell.angle_gamma   90.00
#
_symmetry.space_group_name_H-M   'P 1'
#
loop_
_entity.id
_entity.type
_entity.pdbx_description
1 polymer ?
#
loop_
_entity_poly.entity_id
_entity_poly.type
_entity_poly.pdbx_seq_one_letter_code
_entity_poly.pdbx_strand_id
1 'polypeptide(L)'
;MRATLPRLLSTTRAARSLLGSSAPPPPSGAACTGAPVGPNNATLPPVRYHIFKNKLPYPTGLKLQSAILDARFKARETGGGKTDSLFLLEHTPTYTTGRRDNTPNPDQLHPEEKKVQNVGAGFYITKRGGQVTYHGPGQIVGYGMFDLNAMGTPTRCYVEYLQALLGEYVRDQGVDAYAPHPDDHVGVFPTLTSKVASIGIHLRHRVTSHGFAMNITPEPIAWFDLVTACGLDDVSAVSLHQLLQALPTPPASLPSVLEASQALVPRFADTFQREFVELGAGAQDGEVAGDVEAIREIVAEVEAEAAQAEKEAGGWPTAPRTA
;
A
#
# COMPACT_ATOMS: atom_id res chain seq x y z
N MET A 1 -4.22 82.83 19.00
CA MET A 1 -2.97 82.53 18.26
C MET A 1 -3.26 81.43 17.23
N ARG A 2 -2.98 81.72 15.95
CA ARG A 2 -2.67 80.85 14.77
C ARG A 2 -3.44 79.52 14.60
N ALA A 3 -4.29 79.41 13.57
CA ALA A 3 -4.05 78.74 12.25
C ALA A 3 -4.23 77.19 12.34
N THR A 4 -4.81 76.39 11.44
CA THR A 4 -5.03 76.41 9.97
C THR A 4 -5.97 75.21 9.58
N LEU A 5 -6.67 75.30 8.44
CA LEU A 5 -7.52 74.27 7.73
C LEU A 5 -6.76 72.97 7.27
N PRO A 6 -7.34 71.95 6.56
CA PRO A 6 -8.70 71.71 5.99
C PRO A 6 -9.27 70.25 6.10
N ARG A 7 -10.51 70.07 5.58
CA ARG A 7 -11.24 68.83 5.21
C ARG A 7 -10.52 67.94 4.19
N LEU A 8 -10.79 66.63 4.22
CA LEU A 8 -10.89 65.77 3.02
C LEU A 8 -11.87 64.60 3.25
N LEU A 9 -12.71 64.37 2.23
CA LEU A 9 -13.66 63.26 2.12
C LEU A 9 -12.93 61.92 1.98
N SER A 10 -13.51 60.86 2.52
CA SER A 10 -13.21 59.48 2.08
C SER A 10 -14.51 58.76 1.76
N THR A 11 -14.74 58.57 0.47
CA THR A 11 -15.63 57.57 -0.10
C THR A 11 -14.82 56.31 -0.35
N THR A 12 -15.17 55.17 0.25
CA THR A 12 -14.78 53.87 -0.31
C THR A 12 -15.85 52.81 -0.04
N ARG A 13 -16.42 52.37 -1.16
CA ARG A 13 -17.20 51.16 -1.37
C ARG A 13 -16.21 50.03 -1.66
N ALA A 14 -16.23 48.93 -0.92
CA ALA A 14 -15.62 47.65 -1.31
C ALA A 14 -16.23 46.57 -0.40
N ALA A 15 -17.07 45.66 -0.88
CA ALA A 15 -16.84 44.56 -1.83
C ALA A 15 -16.93 43.25 -1.04
N ARG A 16 -18.05 42.54 -1.23
CA ARG A 16 -18.21 41.14 -0.82
C ARG A 16 -17.10 40.32 -1.47
N SER A 17 -16.27 39.68 -0.67
CA SER A 17 -15.36 38.63 -1.14
C SER A 17 -16.15 37.32 -1.23
N LEU A 18 -16.47 36.95 -2.47
CA LEU A 18 -16.82 35.59 -2.86
C LEU A 18 -15.50 34.83 -3.05
N LEU A 19 -15.07 34.06 -2.05
CA LEU A 19 -14.06 33.03 -2.25
C LEU A 19 -14.80 31.73 -2.56
N GLY A 20 -15.08 31.53 -3.86
CA GLY A 20 -15.37 30.22 -4.39
C GLY A 20 -14.09 29.39 -4.34
N SER A 21 -14.15 28.26 -3.63
CA SER A 21 -13.18 27.19 -3.74
C SER A 21 -13.28 26.60 -5.15
N SER A 22 -12.36 26.97 -6.04
CA SER A 22 -12.16 26.24 -7.29
C SER A 22 -10.97 25.31 -7.10
N ALA A 23 -11.25 24.01 -6.96
CA ALA A 23 -10.21 22.98 -7.02
C ALA A 23 -9.40 23.14 -8.33
N PRO A 24 -8.06 22.97 -8.29
CA PRO A 24 -7.24 23.05 -9.48
C PRO A 24 -7.59 21.91 -10.46
N PRO A 25 -7.43 22.12 -11.77
CA PRO A 25 -7.69 21.10 -12.77
C PRO A 25 -6.71 19.92 -12.62
N PRO A 26 -7.12 18.68 -12.92
CA PRO A 26 -6.28 17.50 -12.77
C PRO A 26 -5.07 17.55 -13.73
N PRO A 27 -3.92 16.94 -13.35
CA PRO A 27 -2.72 16.93 -14.17
C PRO A 27 -2.92 16.17 -15.49
N SER A 28 -2.31 16.71 -16.56
CA SER A 28 -2.47 16.30 -17.96
C SER A 28 -1.65 15.05 -18.34
N GLY A 29 -1.81 13.95 -17.60
CA GLY A 29 -1.48 12.62 -18.08
C GLY A 29 -2.68 12.03 -18.82
N ALA A 30 -2.48 11.22 -19.87
CA ALA A 30 -3.56 10.40 -20.38
C ALA A 30 -4.09 9.56 -19.22
N ALA A 31 -5.30 9.86 -18.73
CA ALA A 31 -5.91 9.13 -17.64
C ALA A 31 -5.94 7.65 -18.01
N CYS A 32 -5.61 6.76 -17.08
CA CYS A 32 -5.82 5.34 -17.26
C CYS A 32 -7.33 5.09 -17.32
N THR A 33 -7.91 5.25 -18.51
CA THR A 33 -9.35 5.09 -18.75
C THR A 33 -9.65 3.64 -19.09
N GLY A 34 -10.40 2.96 -18.22
CA GLY A 34 -10.93 1.62 -18.44
C GLY A 34 -10.40 0.60 -17.44
N ALA A 35 -11.23 -0.41 -17.14
CA ALA A 35 -10.81 -1.55 -16.32
C ALA A 35 -9.62 -2.29 -16.98
N PRO A 36 -8.73 -2.93 -16.21
CA PRO A 36 -7.68 -3.77 -16.75
C PRO A 36 -8.29 -5.03 -17.41
N VAL A 37 -8.64 -4.93 -18.68
CA VAL A 37 -9.14 -6.05 -19.48
C VAL A 37 -7.97 -6.65 -20.28
N GLY A 38 -7.88 -7.99 -20.31
CA GLY A 38 -6.86 -8.67 -21.10
C GLY A 38 -6.91 -8.29 -22.59
N PRO A 39 -5.77 -8.31 -23.30
CA PRO A 39 -5.76 -8.01 -24.72
C PRO A 39 -6.63 -9.03 -25.47
N ASN A 40 -7.50 -8.54 -26.37
CA ASN A 40 -8.37 -9.32 -27.27
C ASN A 40 -9.60 -10.01 -26.66
N ASN A 41 -10.25 -9.43 -25.65
CA ASN A 41 -11.56 -9.93 -25.15
C ASN A 41 -11.51 -11.37 -24.56
N ALA A 42 -10.30 -11.88 -24.29
CA ALA A 42 -10.11 -13.16 -23.62
C ALA A 42 -10.28 -12.98 -22.11
N THR A 43 -11.19 -13.75 -21.51
CA THR A 43 -11.41 -13.75 -20.06
C THR A 43 -10.15 -14.25 -19.36
N LEU A 44 -9.54 -13.40 -18.54
CA LEU A 44 -8.43 -13.83 -17.68
C LEU A 44 -8.96 -14.81 -16.61
N PRO A 45 -8.15 -15.78 -16.15
CA PRO A 45 -8.55 -16.68 -15.07
C PRO A 45 -8.94 -15.91 -13.80
N PRO A 46 -9.61 -16.53 -12.82
CA PRO A 46 -9.79 -15.94 -11.50
C PRO A 46 -8.44 -15.60 -10.84
N VAL A 47 -8.48 -14.62 -9.92
CA VAL A 47 -7.34 -14.28 -9.06
C VAL A 47 -7.46 -15.08 -7.77
N ARG A 48 -6.39 -15.76 -7.36
CA ARG A 48 -6.37 -16.47 -6.07
C ARG A 48 -5.92 -15.57 -4.95
N TYR A 49 -6.71 -15.47 -3.88
CA TYR A 49 -6.32 -14.67 -2.71
C TYR A 49 -6.15 -15.51 -1.46
N HIS A 50 -5.27 -15.04 -0.58
CA HIS A 50 -5.09 -15.60 0.76
C HIS A 50 -4.84 -14.47 1.78
N ILE A 51 -5.47 -14.58 2.94
CA ILE A 51 -5.26 -13.66 4.07
C ILE A 51 -4.52 -14.43 5.16
N PHE A 52 -3.29 -14.01 5.45
CA PHE A 52 -2.46 -14.66 6.47
C PHE A 52 -2.99 -14.39 7.87
N LYS A 53 -2.96 -15.42 8.72
CA LYS A 53 -3.45 -15.32 10.11
C LYS A 53 -2.41 -14.76 11.07
N ASN A 54 -1.15 -15.16 10.89
CA ASN A 54 -0.04 -14.73 11.73
C ASN A 54 0.74 -13.61 11.05
N LYS A 55 1.52 -12.85 11.84
CA LYS A 55 2.44 -11.85 11.30
C LYS A 55 3.64 -12.55 10.68
N LEU A 56 4.02 -12.13 9.48
CA LEU A 56 5.13 -12.73 8.76
C LEU A 56 6.42 -11.96 9.06
N PRO A 57 7.51 -12.62 9.48
CA PRO A 57 8.83 -12.03 9.36
C PRO A 57 9.06 -11.56 7.92
N TYR A 58 9.60 -10.36 7.74
CA TYR A 58 9.76 -9.79 6.41
C TYR A 58 10.55 -10.70 5.43
N PRO A 59 11.64 -11.38 5.84
CA PRO A 59 12.32 -12.36 4.99
C PRO A 59 11.42 -13.50 4.51
N THR A 60 10.52 -13.99 5.38
CA THR A 60 9.53 -15.02 5.02
C THR A 60 8.55 -14.51 3.97
N GLY A 61 8.09 -13.25 4.08
CA GLY A 61 7.26 -12.62 3.06
C GLY A 61 7.98 -12.38 1.72
N LEU A 62 9.28 -12.09 1.74
CA LEU A 62 10.11 -12.03 0.53
C LEU A 62 10.30 -13.41 -0.12
N LYS A 63 10.49 -14.45 0.70
CA LYS A 63 10.60 -15.85 0.26
C LYS A 63 9.31 -16.31 -0.42
N LEU A 64 8.15 -16.04 0.17
CA LEU A 64 6.83 -16.28 -0.43
C LEU A 64 6.74 -15.73 -1.86
N GLN A 65 7.02 -14.44 -2.03
CA GLN A 65 6.91 -13.79 -3.34
C GLN A 65 7.91 -14.35 -4.36
N SER A 66 9.14 -14.64 -3.91
CA SER A 66 10.18 -15.18 -4.78
C SER A 66 9.84 -16.61 -5.25
N ALA A 67 9.38 -17.46 -4.33
CA ALA A 67 8.98 -18.83 -4.62
C ALA A 67 7.80 -18.88 -5.60
N ILE A 68 6.79 -18.02 -5.43
CA ILE A 68 5.65 -17.92 -6.36
C ILE A 68 6.10 -17.46 -7.74
N LEU A 69 6.97 -16.45 -7.84
CA LEU A 69 7.51 -16.01 -9.12
C LEU A 69 8.30 -17.11 -9.81
N ASP A 70 9.15 -17.83 -9.08
CA ASP A 70 9.97 -18.89 -9.65
C ASP A 70 9.12 -20.08 -10.11
N ALA A 71 8.13 -20.50 -9.30
CA ALA A 71 7.16 -21.52 -9.70
C ALA A 71 6.37 -21.09 -10.94
N ARG A 72 5.91 -19.83 -10.98
CA ARG A 72 5.19 -19.27 -12.12
C ARG A 72 6.03 -19.29 -13.39
N PHE A 73 7.28 -18.82 -13.34
CA PHE A 73 8.13 -18.75 -14.53
C PHE A 73 8.54 -20.13 -15.03
N LYS A 74 8.79 -21.09 -14.12
CA LYS A 74 9.01 -22.48 -14.49
C LYS A 74 7.78 -23.08 -15.19
N ALA A 75 6.57 -22.84 -14.66
CA ALA A 75 5.35 -23.35 -15.26
C ALA A 75 5.04 -22.74 -16.65
N ARG A 76 5.49 -21.52 -16.93
CA ARG A 76 5.32 -20.90 -18.26
C ARG A 76 6.01 -21.68 -19.39
N GLU A 77 7.11 -22.36 -19.09
CA GLU A 77 7.86 -23.16 -20.09
C GLU A 77 7.01 -24.29 -20.70
N THR A 78 5.99 -24.75 -19.97
CA THR A 78 5.06 -25.81 -20.40
C THR A 78 3.63 -25.31 -20.59
N GLY A 79 3.42 -23.99 -20.68
CA GLY A 79 2.11 -23.37 -20.95
C GLY A 79 1.25 -23.08 -19.71
N GLY A 80 1.77 -23.29 -18.50
CA GLY A 80 1.19 -22.86 -17.23
C GLY A 80 1.62 -21.45 -16.80
N GLY A 81 1.66 -21.19 -15.49
CA GLY A 81 2.10 -19.92 -14.91
C GLY A 81 1.18 -18.73 -15.20
N LYS A 82 -0.13 -19.00 -15.28
CA LYS A 82 -1.20 -18.06 -15.66
C LYS A 82 -1.98 -17.53 -14.47
N THR A 83 -1.90 -18.20 -13.31
CA THR A 83 -2.62 -17.80 -12.11
C THR A 83 -2.01 -16.53 -11.50
N ASP A 84 -2.82 -15.48 -11.40
CA ASP A 84 -2.49 -14.28 -10.61
C ASP A 84 -2.96 -14.48 -9.17
N SER A 85 -2.29 -13.81 -8.23
CA SER A 85 -2.63 -13.94 -6.82
C SER A 85 -2.56 -12.63 -6.04
N LEU A 86 -3.31 -12.56 -4.94
CA LEU A 86 -3.30 -11.47 -3.96
C LEU A 86 -3.07 -12.04 -2.56
N PHE A 87 -2.02 -11.59 -1.89
CA PHE A 87 -1.77 -11.94 -0.49
C PHE A 87 -1.99 -10.72 0.39
N LEU A 88 -2.82 -10.85 1.43
CA LEU A 88 -3.02 -9.82 2.46
C LEU A 88 -2.47 -10.34 3.78
N LEU A 89 -1.66 -9.52 4.45
CA LEU A 89 -0.92 -9.95 5.64
C LEU A 89 -0.49 -8.76 6.49
N GLU A 90 0.05 -9.07 7.66
CA GLU A 90 0.83 -8.15 8.47
C GLU A 90 2.27 -8.64 8.54
N HIS A 91 3.22 -7.71 8.65
CA HIS A 91 4.61 -8.04 8.95
C HIS A 91 4.92 -7.93 10.43
N THR A 92 5.99 -8.59 10.84
CA THR A 92 6.68 -8.25 12.09
C THR A 92 7.41 -6.90 11.92
N PRO A 93 7.70 -6.15 13.01
CA PRO A 93 8.29 -4.82 12.91
C PRO A 93 9.54 -4.80 12.02
N THR A 94 9.49 -4.06 10.93
CA THR A 94 10.51 -4.06 9.89
C THR A 94 10.53 -2.74 9.13
N TYR A 95 11.71 -2.18 8.97
CA TYR A 95 12.01 -1.16 7.97
C TYR A 95 12.49 -1.79 6.67
N THR A 96 12.09 -1.20 5.56
CA THR A 96 12.61 -1.58 4.25
C THR A 96 13.04 -0.35 3.49
N THR A 97 14.10 -0.46 2.70
CA THR A 97 14.46 0.56 1.70
C THR A 97 14.40 -0.01 0.29
N GLY A 98 13.97 0.82 -0.66
CA GLY A 98 13.79 0.45 -2.07
C GLY A 98 14.84 1.07 -2.97
N ARG A 99 14.71 0.85 -4.28
CA ARG A 99 15.72 1.22 -5.29
C ARG A 99 15.94 2.73 -5.49
N ARG A 100 15.03 3.59 -5.03
CA ARG A 100 15.17 5.05 -5.19
C ARG A 100 16.03 5.66 -4.09
N ASP A 101 16.29 4.91 -3.04
CA ASP A 101 17.22 5.29 -2.01
C ASP A 101 18.62 4.96 -2.54
N ASN A 102 19.39 5.99 -2.88
CA ASN A 102 20.76 5.85 -3.38
C ASN A 102 21.63 5.33 -2.25
N THR A 103 21.55 4.02 -2.01
CA THR A 103 22.16 3.35 -0.85
C THR A 103 23.65 3.73 -0.82
N PRO A 104 24.17 4.21 0.32
CA PRO A 104 25.60 4.46 0.45
C PRO A 104 26.39 3.16 0.23
N ASN A 105 27.71 3.30 0.10
CA ASN A 105 28.67 2.19 -0.06
C ASN A 105 28.20 0.91 0.68
N PRO A 106 28.15 -0.28 0.04
CA PRO A 106 27.76 -1.54 0.68
C PRO A 106 28.51 -1.87 1.98
N ASP A 107 29.68 -1.25 2.22
CA ASP A 107 30.44 -1.37 3.46
C ASP A 107 29.92 -0.46 4.61
N GLN A 108 28.87 0.33 4.37
CA GLN A 108 28.28 1.25 5.34
C GLN A 108 26.78 1.02 5.50
N LEU A 109 26.31 1.07 6.74
CA LEU A 109 24.89 1.03 7.04
C LEU A 109 24.16 2.24 6.43
N HIS A 110 22.91 2.00 6.04
CA HIS A 110 22.05 3.04 5.51
C HIS A 110 21.83 4.17 6.55
N PRO A 111 21.71 5.46 6.18
CA PRO A 111 21.51 6.55 7.15
C PRO A 111 20.29 6.32 8.04
N GLU A 112 19.16 5.90 7.46
CA GLU A 112 17.96 5.55 8.23
C GLU A 112 18.16 4.29 9.08
N GLU A 113 18.94 3.30 8.62
CA GLU A 113 19.24 2.10 9.41
C GLU A 113 20.01 2.44 10.69
N LYS A 114 20.93 3.41 10.62
CA LYS A 114 21.68 3.90 11.79
C LYS A 114 20.74 4.50 12.86
N LYS A 115 19.61 5.11 12.46
CA LYS A 115 18.64 5.70 13.40
C LYS A 115 17.83 4.66 14.17
N VAL A 116 17.63 3.48 13.58
CA VAL A 116 16.70 2.45 14.07
C VAL A 116 17.40 1.19 14.55
N GLN A 117 18.68 1.28 14.90
CA GLN A 117 19.37 0.16 15.50
C GLN A 117 18.77 -0.15 16.88
N ASN A 118 18.58 -1.44 17.17
CA ASN A 118 18.11 -1.95 18.47
C ASN A 118 16.70 -1.51 18.91
N VAL A 119 15.91 -0.84 18.06
CA VAL A 119 14.53 -0.44 18.41
C VAL A 119 13.53 -1.61 18.36
N GLY A 120 13.97 -2.81 17.99
CA GLY A 120 13.13 -4.01 17.91
C GLY A 120 12.49 -4.25 16.53
N ALA A 121 13.03 -3.65 15.47
CA ALA A 121 12.64 -3.89 14.08
C ALA A 121 13.83 -4.31 13.22
N GLY A 122 13.60 -5.15 12.20
CA GLY A 122 14.60 -5.46 11.17
C GLY A 122 14.78 -4.32 10.18
N PHE A 123 15.88 -4.29 9.43
CA PHE A 123 16.09 -3.37 8.31
C PHE A 123 16.54 -4.16 7.08
N TYR A 124 15.84 -4.00 5.95
CA TYR A 124 16.15 -4.75 4.72
C TYR A 124 16.21 -3.85 3.49
N ILE A 125 17.24 -4.04 2.67
CA ILE A 125 17.34 -3.44 1.34
C ILE A 125 16.61 -4.34 0.34
N THR A 126 15.77 -3.74 -0.50
CA THR A 126 14.81 -4.47 -1.33
C THR A 126 14.78 -3.96 -2.77
N LYS A 127 14.13 -4.73 -3.65
CA LYS A 127 14.01 -4.40 -5.08
C LYS A 127 12.78 -3.55 -5.42
N ARG A 128 11.89 -3.22 -4.46
CA ARG A 128 10.72 -2.38 -4.73
C ARG A 128 11.11 -0.95 -5.10
N GLY A 129 10.23 -0.27 -5.81
CA GLY A 129 10.29 1.18 -5.95
C GLY A 129 10.11 1.90 -4.60
N GLY A 130 10.55 3.15 -4.55
CA GLY A 130 10.45 4.01 -3.36
C GLY A 130 11.72 4.02 -2.53
N GLN A 131 11.69 4.80 -1.45
CA GLN A 131 12.76 4.95 -0.46
C GLN A 131 12.38 4.16 0.81
N VAL A 132 12.90 4.53 1.99
CA VAL A 132 12.56 3.92 3.29
C VAL A 132 11.06 3.92 3.60
N THR A 133 10.58 2.84 4.21
CA THR A 133 9.24 2.73 4.81
C THR A 133 9.26 1.73 5.97
N TYR A 134 8.17 1.68 6.74
CA TYR A 134 7.97 0.74 7.85
C TYR A 134 6.78 -0.20 7.59
N HIS A 135 6.92 -1.44 8.06
CA HIS A 135 5.88 -2.46 8.14
C HIS A 135 5.85 -3.10 9.52
N GLY A 136 4.66 -3.46 9.99
CA GLY A 136 4.53 -4.08 11.31
C GLY A 136 3.08 -4.37 11.68
N PRO A 137 2.85 -4.81 12.94
CA PRO A 137 1.52 -4.97 13.51
C PRO A 137 0.65 -3.73 13.32
N GLY A 138 -0.61 -3.92 12.91
CA GLY A 138 -1.54 -2.83 12.69
C GLY A 138 -1.59 -2.27 11.27
N GLN A 139 -0.73 -2.78 10.38
CA GLN A 139 -0.63 -2.36 8.98
C GLN A 139 -0.99 -3.52 8.04
N ILE A 140 -1.99 -3.33 7.17
CA ILE A 140 -2.24 -4.27 6.08
C ILE A 140 -1.15 -4.10 5.04
N VAL A 141 -0.48 -5.19 4.70
CA VAL A 141 0.41 -5.28 3.55
C VAL A 141 -0.25 -6.17 2.50
N GLY A 142 -0.33 -5.69 1.26
CA GLY A 142 -0.90 -6.43 0.16
C GLY A 142 0.13 -6.70 -0.94
N TYR A 143 0.31 -7.98 -1.28
CA TYR A 143 1.15 -8.43 -2.39
C TYR A 143 0.29 -8.92 -3.56
N GLY A 144 0.06 -8.02 -4.51
CA GLY A 144 -0.56 -8.35 -5.79
C GLY A 144 0.47 -8.88 -6.76
N MET A 145 0.35 -10.15 -7.15
CA MET A 145 1.25 -10.88 -8.04
C MET A 145 0.60 -11.04 -9.42
N PHE A 146 0.44 -9.93 -10.14
CA PHE A 146 -0.32 -9.82 -11.38
C PHE A 146 0.60 -9.77 -12.60
N ASP A 147 0.26 -10.52 -13.67
CA ASP A 147 0.90 -10.36 -14.97
C ASP A 147 0.29 -9.18 -15.75
N LEU A 148 0.99 -8.05 -15.70
CA LEU A 148 0.51 -6.84 -16.37
C LEU A 148 0.56 -6.93 -17.90
N ASN A 149 1.32 -7.87 -18.47
CA ASN A 149 1.29 -8.15 -19.90
C ASN A 149 -0.01 -8.84 -20.28
N ALA A 150 -0.39 -9.87 -19.51
CA ALA A 150 -1.66 -10.58 -19.70
C ALA A 150 -2.86 -9.67 -19.47
N MET A 151 -2.74 -8.68 -18.57
CA MET A 151 -3.78 -7.66 -18.33
C MET A 151 -3.77 -6.51 -19.34
N GLY A 152 -2.84 -6.46 -20.29
CA GLY A 152 -2.69 -5.31 -21.19
C GLY A 152 -2.47 -3.97 -20.46
N THR A 153 -1.99 -4.01 -19.21
CA THR A 153 -2.02 -2.87 -18.29
C THR A 153 -0.62 -2.25 -18.17
N PRO A 154 -0.47 -0.93 -18.42
CA PRO A 154 0.77 -0.23 -18.13
C PRO A 154 1.09 -0.24 -16.63
N THR A 155 2.38 -0.29 -16.28
CA THR A 155 2.81 -0.30 -14.87
C THR A 155 2.31 0.91 -14.08
N ARG A 156 2.31 2.09 -14.71
CA ARG A 156 1.77 3.32 -14.12
C ARG A 156 0.29 3.17 -13.76
N CYS A 157 -0.51 2.64 -14.69
CA CYS A 157 -1.94 2.42 -14.47
C CYS A 157 -2.20 1.44 -13.32
N TYR A 158 -1.42 0.36 -13.22
CA TYR A 158 -1.54 -0.56 -12.09
C TYR A 158 -1.31 0.13 -10.73
N VAL A 159 -0.33 1.04 -10.64
CA VAL A 159 -0.11 1.85 -9.42
C VAL A 159 -1.26 2.83 -9.18
N GLU A 160 -1.79 3.46 -10.23
CA GLU A 160 -2.97 4.33 -10.14
C GLU A 160 -4.23 3.56 -9.68
N TYR A 161 -4.42 2.32 -10.13
CA TYR A 161 -5.53 1.47 -9.68
C TYR A 161 -5.40 1.10 -8.20
N LEU A 162 -4.20 0.80 -7.72
CA LEU A 162 -3.97 0.57 -6.28
C LEU A 162 -4.24 1.84 -5.45
N GLN A 163 -3.83 3.01 -5.95
CA GLN A 163 -4.11 4.29 -5.29
C GLN A 163 -5.62 4.54 -5.22
N ALA A 164 -6.32 4.41 -6.34
CA ALA A 164 -7.77 4.61 -6.42
C ALA A 164 -8.52 3.65 -5.49
N LEU A 165 -8.23 2.34 -5.57
CA LEU A 165 -8.85 1.31 -4.74
C LEU A 165 -8.71 1.61 -3.24
N LEU A 166 -7.49 1.91 -2.79
CA LEU A 166 -7.23 2.20 -1.37
C LEU A 166 -7.82 3.54 -0.95
N GLY A 167 -7.78 4.55 -1.83
CA GLY A 167 -8.41 5.85 -1.59
C GLY A 167 -9.93 5.75 -1.48
N GLU A 168 -10.57 4.94 -2.32
CA GLU A 168 -12.01 4.63 -2.23
C GLU A 168 -12.35 3.91 -0.94
N TYR A 169 -11.54 2.94 -0.53
CA TYR A 169 -11.74 2.28 0.76
C TYR A 169 -11.73 3.29 1.92
N VAL A 170 -10.80 4.25 1.93
CA VAL A 170 -10.72 5.31 2.95
C VAL A 170 -11.93 6.26 2.87
N ARG A 171 -12.32 6.68 1.65
CA ARG A 171 -13.49 7.55 1.41
C ARG A 171 -14.79 6.94 1.88
N ASP A 172 -14.96 5.64 1.71
CA ASP A 172 -16.18 4.93 2.13
C ASP A 172 -16.33 4.85 3.65
N GLN A 173 -15.27 5.15 4.40
CA GLN A 173 -15.34 5.31 5.86
C GLN A 173 -15.64 6.76 6.29
N GLY A 174 -15.88 7.67 5.33
CA GLY A 174 -16.17 9.09 5.60
C GLY A 174 -14.94 9.97 5.77
N VAL A 175 -13.75 9.50 5.35
CA VAL A 175 -12.49 10.24 5.43
C VAL A 175 -12.07 10.71 4.03
N ASP A 176 -11.73 11.99 3.87
CA ASP A 176 -11.20 12.48 2.58
C ASP A 176 -9.89 11.77 2.22
N ALA A 177 -9.62 11.60 0.92
CA ALA A 177 -8.38 11.01 0.44
C ALA A 177 -7.98 11.52 -0.95
N TYR A 178 -6.75 12.00 -1.07
CA TYR A 178 -6.06 12.32 -2.31
C TYR A 178 -5.30 11.08 -2.80
N ALA A 179 -5.74 10.56 -3.95
CA ALA A 179 -5.19 9.40 -4.63
C ALA A 179 -5.62 9.46 -6.12
N PRO A 180 -4.87 10.14 -7.00
CA PRO A 180 -3.50 10.62 -6.82
C PRO A 180 -3.37 11.89 -5.96
N HIS A 181 -2.19 12.07 -5.37
CA HIS A 181 -1.79 13.31 -4.69
C HIS A 181 -1.55 14.45 -5.71
N PRO A 182 -1.85 15.73 -5.40
CA PRO A 182 -1.62 16.85 -6.33
C PRO A 182 -0.18 17.02 -6.81
N ASP A 183 0.80 16.70 -5.95
CA ASP A 183 2.24 16.75 -6.26
C ASP A 183 2.80 15.40 -6.77
N ASP A 184 1.94 14.55 -7.35
CA ASP A 184 2.29 13.23 -7.91
C ASP A 184 2.96 12.26 -6.91
N HIS A 185 2.80 12.50 -5.61
CA HIS A 185 3.26 11.59 -4.57
C HIS A 185 2.45 10.29 -4.57
N VAL A 186 3.17 9.16 -4.66
CA VAL A 186 2.54 7.84 -4.72
C VAL A 186 2.07 7.39 -3.34
N GLY A 187 0.77 7.12 -3.22
CA GLY A 187 0.14 6.62 -2.00
C GLY A 187 -1.29 7.13 -1.84
N VAL A 188 -1.82 7.02 -0.62
CA VAL A 188 -3.13 7.59 -0.25
C VAL A 188 -2.94 8.58 0.89
N PHE A 189 -3.47 9.77 0.70
CA PHE A 189 -3.19 10.93 1.54
C PHE A 189 -4.50 11.55 2.04
N PRO A 190 -4.83 11.49 3.34
CA PRO A 190 -6.04 12.15 3.85
C PRO A 190 -5.97 13.68 3.80
N THR A 191 -4.77 14.23 3.91
CA THR A 191 -4.45 15.64 3.70
C THR A 191 -3.21 15.75 2.82
N LEU A 192 -2.85 16.95 2.36
CA LEU A 192 -1.63 17.14 1.57
C LEU A 192 -0.33 16.76 2.31
N THR A 193 -0.36 16.67 3.63
CA THR A 193 0.80 16.42 4.49
C THR A 193 0.64 15.20 5.39
N SER A 194 -0.37 14.36 5.16
CA SER A 194 -0.56 13.13 5.92
C SER A 194 -0.79 11.94 4.99
N LYS A 195 -0.21 10.79 5.33
CA LYS A 195 -0.24 9.60 4.49
C LYS A 195 -0.73 8.38 5.26
N VAL A 196 -1.77 7.74 4.75
CA VAL A 196 -2.38 6.53 5.35
C VAL A 196 -1.94 5.24 4.66
N ALA A 197 -1.57 5.31 3.37
CA ALA A 197 -1.08 4.15 2.63
C ALA A 197 0.11 4.47 1.73
N SER A 198 1.09 3.57 1.71
CA SER A 198 2.26 3.59 0.84
C SER A 198 2.16 2.51 -0.22
N ILE A 199 2.61 2.81 -1.45
CA ILE A 199 2.61 1.85 -2.57
C ILE A 199 4.02 1.81 -3.17
N GLY A 200 4.54 0.60 -3.32
CA GLY A 200 5.86 0.33 -3.87
C GLY A 200 5.91 -1.07 -4.45
N ILE A 201 6.02 -1.16 -5.77
CA ILE A 201 6.03 -2.42 -6.52
C ILE A 201 7.39 -2.70 -7.12
N HIS A 202 7.63 -3.95 -7.49
CA HIS A 202 8.67 -4.39 -8.39
C HIS A 202 8.06 -5.19 -9.55
N LEU A 203 8.76 -5.27 -10.68
CA LEU A 203 8.35 -6.12 -11.80
C LEU A 203 9.51 -7.00 -12.23
N ARG A 204 9.20 -8.29 -12.43
CA ARG A 204 10.06 -9.26 -13.11
C ARG A 204 9.24 -9.91 -14.22
N HIS A 205 9.73 -9.84 -15.46
CA HIS A 205 8.99 -10.35 -16.65
C HIS A 205 7.52 -9.89 -16.70
N ARG A 206 7.28 -8.61 -16.37
CA ARG A 206 5.95 -7.96 -16.27
C ARG A 206 5.00 -8.51 -15.19
N VAL A 207 5.44 -9.44 -14.35
CA VAL A 207 4.71 -9.87 -13.15
C VAL A 207 5.08 -8.98 -11.98
N THR A 208 4.09 -8.45 -11.28
CA THR A 208 4.29 -7.59 -10.12
C THR A 208 4.69 -8.38 -8.89
N SER A 209 5.47 -7.75 -8.01
CA SER A 209 5.70 -8.15 -6.63
C SER A 209 5.79 -6.91 -5.74
N HIS A 210 5.85 -7.11 -4.43
CA HIS A 210 5.53 -6.13 -3.40
C HIS A 210 4.10 -5.61 -3.62
N GLY A 211 3.80 -4.35 -3.36
CA GLY A 211 2.44 -3.86 -3.47
C GLY A 211 2.20 -2.63 -2.63
N PHE A 212 1.29 -2.75 -1.66
CA PHE A 212 0.88 -1.64 -0.81
C PHE A 212 0.99 -1.98 0.68
N ALA A 213 1.01 -0.94 1.48
CA ALA A 213 0.98 -0.99 2.94
C ALA A 213 0.04 0.12 3.45
N MET A 214 -1.02 -0.22 4.17
CA MET A 214 -2.01 0.73 4.70
C MET A 214 -2.10 0.62 6.22
N ASN A 215 -1.92 1.75 6.91
CA ASN A 215 -1.96 1.83 8.36
C ASN A 215 -3.41 1.78 8.83
N ILE A 216 -3.81 0.69 9.50
CA ILE A 216 -5.16 0.54 10.03
C ILE A 216 -5.21 1.08 11.45
N THR A 217 -4.37 0.53 12.33
CA THR A 217 -4.32 0.86 13.75
C THR A 217 -3.15 1.83 14.03
N PRO A 218 -3.07 2.50 15.19
CA PRO A 218 -2.04 3.52 15.46
C PRO A 218 -0.63 3.00 15.74
N GLU A 219 -0.44 1.70 15.96
CA GLU A 219 0.84 1.05 16.30
C GLU A 219 1.98 1.40 15.32
N PRO A 220 1.80 1.41 13.98
CA PRO A 220 2.87 1.74 13.04
C PRO A 220 3.42 3.17 13.18
N ILE A 221 2.66 4.11 13.75
CA ILE A 221 2.97 5.55 13.66
C ILE A 221 4.26 5.90 14.41
N ALA A 222 4.42 5.39 15.64
CA ALA A 222 5.64 5.63 16.43
C ALA A 222 6.91 5.08 15.76
N TRP A 223 6.78 4.10 14.87
CA TRP A 223 7.90 3.59 14.07
C TRP A 223 8.20 4.50 12.87
N PHE A 224 7.17 5.04 12.22
CA PHE A 224 7.34 6.04 11.16
C PHE A 224 8.04 7.30 11.68
N ASP A 225 7.79 7.72 12.92
CA ASP A 225 8.41 8.91 13.52
C ASP A 225 9.95 8.81 13.70
N LEU A 226 10.52 7.61 13.59
CA LEU A 226 11.96 7.39 13.72
C LEU A 226 12.74 7.58 12.41
N VAL A 227 12.06 7.66 11.27
CA VAL A 227 12.69 7.69 9.94
C VAL A 227 12.03 8.69 9.01
N THR A 228 12.76 9.19 8.02
CA THR A 228 12.13 9.92 6.90
C THR A 228 11.54 8.89 5.92
N ALA A 229 10.25 8.62 6.04
CA ALA A 229 9.57 7.68 5.15
C ALA A 229 9.27 8.29 3.77
N CYS A 230 9.42 7.48 2.72
CA CYS A 230 9.23 7.85 1.31
C CYS A 230 10.11 9.01 0.80
N GLY A 231 11.02 9.55 1.62
CA GLY A 231 11.79 10.77 1.34
C GLY A 231 10.96 12.06 1.35
N LEU A 232 9.88 12.09 2.13
CA LEU A 232 8.97 13.22 2.27
C LEU A 232 9.05 13.74 3.71
N ASP A 233 9.89 14.76 3.94
CA ASP A 233 10.16 15.27 5.30
C ASP A 233 8.98 16.04 5.91
N ASP A 234 8.07 16.55 5.06
CA ASP A 234 6.88 17.32 5.44
C ASP A 234 5.59 16.49 5.49
N VAL A 235 5.70 15.18 5.30
CA VAL A 235 4.56 14.24 5.32
C VAL A 235 4.65 13.32 6.53
N SER A 236 3.63 13.36 7.38
CA SER A 236 3.51 12.45 8.52
C SER A 236 2.67 11.22 8.20
N ALA A 237 3.06 10.06 8.71
CA ALA A 237 2.21 8.88 8.65
C ALA A 237 1.00 9.04 9.59
N VAL A 238 -0.16 8.56 9.16
CA VAL A 238 -1.38 8.48 9.97
C VAL A 238 -2.02 7.11 9.80
N SER A 239 -2.86 6.70 10.74
CA SER A 239 -3.66 5.47 10.64
C SER A 239 -5.14 5.74 10.39
N LEU A 240 -5.83 4.76 9.80
CA LEU A 240 -7.29 4.84 9.63
C LEU A 240 -7.99 5.05 10.98
N HIS A 241 -7.55 4.38 12.05
CA HIS A 241 -8.11 4.55 13.39
C HIS A 241 -8.02 6.00 13.89
N GLN A 242 -6.87 6.65 13.74
CA GLN A 242 -6.70 8.06 14.11
C GLN A 242 -7.65 8.96 13.31
N LEU A 243 -7.80 8.70 12.02
CA LEU A 243 -8.68 9.47 11.13
C LEU A 243 -10.16 9.32 11.51
N LEU A 244 -10.61 8.09 11.77
CA LEU A 244 -11.98 7.80 12.18
C LEU A 244 -12.33 8.38 13.55
N GLN A 245 -11.38 8.36 14.49
CA GLN A 245 -11.54 8.99 15.80
C GLN A 245 -11.62 10.52 15.72
N ALA A 246 -11.04 11.13 14.70
CA ALA A 246 -11.07 12.57 14.49
C ALA A 246 -12.33 13.06 13.75
N LEU A 247 -13.20 12.17 13.28
CA LEU A 247 -14.45 12.55 12.63
C LEU A 247 -15.40 13.27 13.61
N PRO A 248 -16.28 14.18 13.13
CA PRO A 248 -17.28 14.84 13.98
C PRO A 248 -18.21 13.85 14.70
N THR A 249 -18.43 12.67 14.10
CA THR A 249 -19.17 11.57 14.69
C THR A 249 -18.38 10.28 14.45
N PRO A 250 -17.48 9.90 15.39
CA PRO A 250 -16.70 8.68 15.26
C PRO A 250 -17.60 7.44 15.20
N PRO A 251 -17.21 6.39 14.46
CA PRO A 251 -17.96 5.15 14.41
C PRO A 251 -17.96 4.44 15.77
N ALA A 252 -18.99 3.63 16.03
CA ALA A 252 -19.13 2.88 17.28
C ALA A 252 -18.02 1.83 17.48
N SER A 253 -17.43 1.33 16.39
CA SER A 253 -16.32 0.39 16.39
C SER A 253 -15.32 0.74 15.29
N LEU A 254 -14.05 0.45 15.53
CA LEU A 254 -12.97 0.62 14.56
C LEU A 254 -12.62 -0.75 13.95
N PRO A 255 -12.34 -0.82 12.63
CA PRO A 255 -12.07 -2.10 11.97
C PRO A 255 -10.73 -2.67 12.41
N SER A 256 -10.69 -3.97 12.68
CA SER A 256 -9.44 -4.72 12.78
C SER A 256 -8.73 -4.81 11.43
N VAL A 257 -7.45 -5.18 11.46
CA VAL A 257 -6.66 -5.43 10.24
C VAL A 257 -7.29 -6.54 9.38
N LEU A 258 -7.86 -7.57 10.01
CA LEU A 258 -8.53 -8.68 9.33
C LEU A 258 -9.82 -8.21 8.63
N GLU A 259 -10.69 -7.49 9.33
CA GLU A 259 -11.94 -6.97 8.74
C GLU A 259 -11.64 -6.03 7.56
N ALA A 260 -10.65 -5.15 7.72
CA ALA A 260 -10.21 -4.28 6.65
C ALA A 260 -9.59 -5.08 5.47
N SER A 261 -8.84 -6.15 5.73
CA SER A 261 -8.33 -7.04 4.67
C SER A 261 -9.46 -7.73 3.91
N GLN A 262 -10.46 -8.25 4.61
CA GLN A 262 -11.64 -8.87 4.01
C GLN A 262 -12.44 -7.86 3.17
N ALA A 263 -12.59 -6.63 3.65
CA ALA A 263 -13.29 -5.56 2.93
C ALA A 263 -12.57 -5.07 1.67
N LEU A 264 -11.26 -5.29 1.54
CA LEU A 264 -10.50 -4.95 0.34
C LEU A 264 -10.69 -5.96 -0.79
N VAL A 265 -10.91 -7.24 -0.51
CA VAL A 265 -11.06 -8.29 -1.54
C VAL A 265 -12.16 -7.97 -2.57
N PRO A 266 -13.41 -7.60 -2.21
CA PRO A 266 -14.42 -7.24 -3.20
C PRO A 266 -14.02 -5.98 -3.99
N ARG A 267 -13.32 -5.02 -3.39
CA ARG A 267 -12.83 -3.83 -4.12
C ARG A 267 -11.75 -4.18 -5.13
N PHE A 268 -10.90 -5.16 -4.82
CA PHE A 268 -9.98 -5.73 -5.80
C PHE A 268 -10.76 -6.37 -6.96
N ALA A 269 -11.80 -7.15 -6.67
CA ALA A 269 -12.65 -7.72 -7.72
C ALA A 269 -13.28 -6.65 -8.61
N ASP A 270 -13.84 -5.59 -8.02
CA ASP A 270 -14.44 -4.46 -8.74
C ASP A 270 -13.39 -3.68 -9.55
N THR A 271 -12.25 -3.34 -8.95
CA THR A 271 -11.20 -2.55 -9.62
C THR A 271 -10.60 -3.31 -10.80
N PHE A 272 -10.34 -4.61 -10.63
CA PHE A 272 -9.70 -5.44 -11.63
C PHE A 272 -10.69 -6.14 -12.57
N GLN A 273 -12.01 -6.02 -12.32
CA GLN A 273 -13.09 -6.67 -13.08
C GLN A 273 -12.81 -8.16 -13.28
N ARG A 274 -12.39 -8.82 -12.21
CA ARG A 274 -12.04 -10.25 -12.19
C ARG A 274 -12.63 -10.90 -10.95
N GLU A 275 -12.92 -12.18 -11.07
CA GLU A 275 -13.30 -12.99 -9.91
C GLU A 275 -12.09 -13.16 -8.98
N PHE A 276 -12.31 -13.00 -7.68
CA PHE A 276 -11.34 -13.27 -6.63
C PHE A 276 -11.82 -14.46 -5.82
N VAL A 277 -11.04 -15.54 -5.84
CA VAL A 277 -11.41 -16.81 -5.23
C VAL A 277 -10.39 -17.14 -4.16
N GLU A 278 -10.86 -17.55 -2.98
CA GLU A 278 -9.98 -17.95 -1.89
C GLU A 278 -9.08 -19.11 -2.35
N LEU A 279 -7.81 -19.08 -1.98
CA LEU A 279 -6.83 -20.06 -2.41
C LEU A 279 -7.23 -21.49 -2.00
N GLY A 280 -7.87 -21.65 -0.84
CA GLY A 280 -8.36 -22.94 -0.34
C GLY A 280 -9.59 -23.50 -1.07
N ALA A 281 -10.31 -22.71 -1.86
CA ALA A 281 -11.48 -23.18 -2.60
C ALA A 281 -11.09 -24.03 -3.82
N GLY A 282 -11.93 -24.99 -4.22
CA GLY A 282 -11.68 -25.91 -5.34
C GLY A 282 -11.30 -25.23 -6.66
N ALA A 283 -10.74 -26.02 -7.59
CA ALA A 283 -10.38 -25.54 -8.92
C ALA A 283 -11.60 -24.96 -9.66
N GLN A 284 -11.40 -23.88 -10.41
CA GLN A 284 -12.41 -23.20 -11.20
C GLN A 284 -12.14 -23.36 -12.70
N ASP A 285 -13.16 -23.10 -13.52
CA ASP A 285 -13.03 -23.14 -14.98
C ASP A 285 -11.98 -22.13 -15.47
N GLY A 286 -11.13 -22.57 -16.41
CA GLY A 286 -10.07 -21.74 -17.00
C GLY A 286 -8.77 -21.67 -16.19
N GLU A 287 -8.69 -22.34 -15.04
CA GLU A 287 -7.46 -22.41 -14.25
C GLU A 287 -6.52 -23.53 -14.70
N VAL A 288 -5.23 -23.32 -14.42
CA VAL A 288 -4.23 -24.39 -14.48
C VAL A 288 -4.11 -24.96 -13.07
N ALA A 289 -4.75 -26.10 -12.80
CA ALA A 289 -4.80 -26.69 -11.45
C ALA A 289 -3.41 -26.84 -10.80
N GLY A 290 -2.38 -27.15 -11.60
CA GLY A 290 -0.99 -27.24 -11.13
C GLY A 290 -0.40 -25.90 -10.64
N ASP A 291 -0.82 -24.76 -11.21
CA ASP A 291 -0.38 -23.44 -10.73
C ASP A 291 -0.98 -23.16 -9.33
N VAL A 292 -2.28 -23.42 -9.17
CA VAL A 292 -3.01 -23.17 -7.91
C VAL A 292 -2.44 -24.05 -6.79
N GLU A 293 -2.17 -25.32 -7.08
CA GLU A 293 -1.61 -26.25 -6.09
C GLU A 293 -0.18 -25.85 -5.68
N ALA A 294 0.67 -25.45 -6.62
CA ALA A 294 2.00 -24.94 -6.29
C ALA A 294 1.94 -23.70 -5.37
N ILE A 295 1.00 -22.78 -5.61
CA ILE A 295 0.79 -21.61 -4.74
C ILE A 295 0.32 -22.06 -3.34
N ARG A 296 -0.59 -23.04 -3.25
CA ARG A 296 -1.07 -23.59 -1.97
C ARG A 296 0.05 -24.18 -1.14
N GLU A 297 0.90 -25.01 -1.74
CA GLU A 297 2.03 -25.64 -1.05
C GLU A 297 2.96 -24.57 -0.46
N ILE A 298 3.34 -23.57 -1.26
CA ILE A 298 4.19 -22.46 -0.80
C ILE A 298 3.52 -21.67 0.34
N VAL A 299 2.22 -21.37 0.23
CA VAL A 299 1.48 -20.64 1.27
C VAL A 299 1.38 -21.46 2.56
N ALA A 300 1.15 -22.77 2.46
CA ALA A 300 1.07 -23.66 3.61
C ALA A 300 2.40 -23.73 4.37
N GLU A 301 3.53 -23.80 3.66
CA GLU A 301 4.87 -23.74 4.27
C GLU A 301 5.09 -22.41 5.00
N VAL A 302 4.67 -21.29 4.39
CA VAL A 302 4.84 -19.95 4.97
C VAL A 302 3.95 -19.74 6.20
N GLU A 303 2.71 -20.25 6.19
CA GLU A 303 1.83 -20.23 7.36
C GLU A 303 2.42 -21.02 8.53
N ALA A 304 3.02 -22.19 8.25
CA ALA A 304 3.69 -22.99 9.27
C ALA A 304 4.92 -22.27 9.85
N GLU A 305 5.74 -21.65 9.00
CA GLU A 305 6.90 -20.85 9.41
C GLU A 305 6.48 -19.64 10.27
N ALA A 306 5.43 -18.93 9.86
CA ALA A 306 4.89 -17.79 10.59
C ALA A 306 4.29 -18.20 11.96
N ALA A 307 3.53 -19.29 12.01
CA ALA A 307 2.97 -19.81 13.26
C ALA A 307 4.07 -20.23 14.26
N GLN A 308 5.15 -20.83 13.76
CA GLN A 308 6.30 -21.18 14.59
C GLN A 308 7.01 -19.92 15.12
N ALA A 309 7.26 -18.93 14.26
CA ALA A 309 7.88 -17.67 14.65
C ALA A 309 7.06 -16.90 15.69
N GLU A 310 5.74 -16.83 15.53
CA GLU A 310 4.82 -16.20 16.49
C GLU A 310 4.92 -16.89 17.87
N LYS A 311 4.92 -18.23 17.87
CA LYS A 311 5.03 -19.03 19.10
C LYS A 311 6.36 -18.83 19.82
N GLU A 312 7.46 -18.75 19.08
CA GLU A 312 8.80 -18.52 19.64
C GLU A 312 8.96 -17.09 20.18
N ALA A 313 8.37 -16.10 19.51
CA ALA A 313 8.44 -14.70 19.92
C ALA A 313 7.55 -14.39 21.13
N GLY A 314 6.42 -15.10 21.29
CA GLY A 314 5.42 -14.79 22.32
C GLY A 314 4.64 -13.49 22.04
N GLY A 315 4.64 -13.05 20.78
CA GLY A 315 4.07 -11.78 20.32
C GLY A 315 5.12 -10.82 19.76
N TRP A 316 4.67 -9.79 19.04
CA TRP A 316 5.54 -8.81 18.38
C TRP A 316 5.43 -7.42 19.01
N PRO A 317 6.53 -6.65 19.06
CA PRO A 317 6.50 -5.27 19.57
C PRO A 317 5.50 -4.41 18.79
N THR A 318 4.65 -3.69 19.51
CA THR A 318 3.70 -2.70 18.96
C THR A 318 4.24 -1.28 18.96
N ALA A 319 5.36 -1.04 19.65
CA ALA A 319 6.05 0.25 19.70
C ALA A 319 7.57 0.04 19.71
N PRO A 320 8.36 1.03 19.23
CA PRO A 320 9.81 0.97 19.31
C PRO A 320 10.30 0.85 20.75
N ARG A 321 11.37 0.08 20.97
CA ARG A 321 12.07 0.10 22.26
C ARG A 321 12.69 1.48 22.45
N THR A 322 12.43 2.10 23.60
CA THR A 322 13.17 3.29 24.02
C THR A 322 14.62 2.90 24.30
N ALA A 323 15.56 3.63 23.70
CA ALA A 323 16.99 3.52 24.04
C ALA A 323 17.24 3.96 25.49
#